data_AF-A0A0F9NPJ0-F1
#
_entry.id   AF-A0A0F9NPJ0-F1
#
_cell.length_a   1.000
_cell.length_b   1.000
_cell.length_c   1.000
_cell.angle_alpha   90.00
_cell.angle_beta   90.00
_cell.angle_gamma   90.00
#
_symmetry.space_group_name_H-M   'P 1'
#
loop_
_entity.id
_entity.type
_entity.pdbx_description
1 polymer ?
#
loop_
_entity_poly.entity_id
_entity_poly.type
_entity_poly.pdbx_seq_one_letter_code
_entity_poly.pdbx_strand_id
1 'polypeptide(L)'
;MQDAISKTSMLYWYPKIEGVGIPMPKTEIVQIPFNHLLRMLDGKMIPKRYVTKIMEATEKIGYPLFMRTDMGSAKHSWQQTCYVPTQKDLFQHVYCLIDTTMAMGMFGELDPNALVFREFLYLEDAFVAFDELPISKERRYFIKDGEVICHHPYWIEGAIEKDWRSNKPKHWRELLSKLNTEHDNEIRFLTVYSNQIAKVLSGYWSVDFAKVLGGNWYLIDMAEGEKSWHPEH
;
A
#
# COMPACT_ATOMS: atom_id res chain seq x y z
N MET A 1 0.84 1.92 29.52
CA MET A 1 1.48 0.88 28.71
C MET A 1 1.89 1.54 27.42
N GLN A 2 3.12 1.34 26.96
CA GLN A 2 3.51 1.77 25.62
C GLN A 2 2.93 0.70 24.70
N ASP A 3 1.80 1.01 24.05
CA ASP A 3 1.10 0.02 23.22
C ASP A 3 2.06 -0.51 22.15
N ALA A 4 2.13 -1.83 22.02
CA ALA A 4 3.03 -2.47 21.07
C ALA A 4 2.68 -2.02 19.64
N ILE A 5 3.70 -1.71 18.83
CA ILE A 5 3.50 -1.33 17.43
C ILE A 5 2.74 -2.45 16.71
N SER A 6 1.62 -2.10 16.07
CA SER A 6 0.82 -3.02 15.26
C SER A 6 1.69 -3.74 14.23
N LYS A 7 1.50 -5.06 14.06
CA LYS A 7 2.27 -5.82 13.07
C LYS A 7 1.97 -5.40 11.63
N THR A 8 0.76 -4.87 11.38
CA THR A 8 0.38 -4.26 10.10
C THR A 8 1.14 -2.97 9.81
N SER A 9 1.66 -2.28 10.82
CA SER A 9 2.44 -1.06 10.60
C SER A 9 3.71 -1.36 9.82
N MET A 10 3.99 -0.56 8.79
CA MET A 10 5.22 -0.59 8.02
C MET A 10 6.45 -0.35 8.90
N LEU A 11 6.30 0.35 10.03
CA LEU A 11 7.37 0.48 11.03
C LEU A 11 7.76 -0.85 11.67
N TYR A 12 6.87 -1.84 11.67
CA TYR A 12 7.11 -3.17 12.22
C TYR A 12 7.71 -4.14 11.20
N TRP A 13 7.11 -4.22 9.99
CA TRP A 13 7.49 -5.26 9.02
C TRP A 13 8.62 -4.82 8.09
N TYR A 14 8.68 -3.55 7.66
CA TYR A 14 9.66 -3.09 6.67
C TYR A 14 11.12 -3.36 7.09
N PRO A 15 11.56 -3.03 8.33
CA PRO A 15 12.94 -3.28 8.76
C PRO A 15 13.32 -4.77 8.80
N LYS A 16 12.34 -5.68 8.88
CA LYS A 16 12.58 -7.14 8.94
C LYS A 16 12.75 -7.75 7.56
N ILE A 17 12.18 -7.11 6.53
CA ILE A 17 12.17 -7.62 5.15
C ILE A 17 13.11 -6.87 4.21
N GLU A 18 13.65 -5.71 4.61
CA GLU A 18 14.56 -4.89 3.79
C GLU A 18 15.79 -5.67 3.29
N GLY A 19 16.33 -6.59 4.11
CA GLY A 19 17.49 -7.42 3.77
C GLY A 19 17.18 -8.75 3.07
N VAL A 20 15.93 -9.04 2.74
CA VAL A 20 15.50 -10.37 2.23
C VAL A 20 15.80 -10.54 0.73
N GLY A 21 16.19 -9.46 0.03
CA GLY A 21 16.55 -9.51 -1.38
C GLY A 21 15.36 -9.52 -2.34
N ILE A 22 14.17 -9.15 -1.86
CA ILE A 22 12.97 -8.99 -2.67
C ILE A 22 12.91 -7.54 -3.15
N PRO A 23 12.68 -7.29 -4.47
CA PRO A 23 12.52 -5.94 -4.97
C PRO A 23 11.40 -5.20 -4.26
N MET A 24 11.70 -3.98 -3.83
CA MET A 24 10.76 -3.06 -3.20
C MET A 24 10.98 -1.66 -3.74
N PRO A 25 9.92 -0.84 -3.82
CA PRO A 25 10.07 0.57 -4.04
C PRO A 25 11.12 1.18 -3.11
N LYS A 26 12.05 1.98 -3.64
CA LYS A 26 12.85 2.92 -2.85
C LYS A 26 11.90 3.67 -1.91
N THR A 27 12.24 3.69 -0.62
CA THR A 27 11.32 4.15 0.44
C THR A 27 12.05 5.06 1.42
N GLU A 28 11.41 6.16 1.79
CA GLU A 28 11.79 7.03 2.91
C GLU A 28 10.64 7.09 3.92
N ILE A 29 10.95 6.86 5.20
CA ILE A 29 9.97 6.84 6.28
C ILE A 29 10.21 8.02 7.21
N VAL A 30 9.20 8.87 7.37
CA VAL A 30 9.23 9.99 8.32
C VAL A 30 8.30 9.65 9.48
N GLN A 31 8.88 9.24 10.62
CA GLN A 31 8.11 9.01 11.84
C GLN A 31 7.61 10.33 12.41
N ILE A 32 6.29 10.42 12.57
CA ILE A 32 5.57 11.59 13.09
C ILE A 32 4.55 11.05 14.11
N PRO A 33 4.67 11.44 15.40
CA PRO A 33 3.71 11.03 16.41
C PRO A 33 2.27 11.33 15.98
N PHE A 34 1.37 10.37 16.22
CA PHE A 34 -0.03 10.45 15.82
C PHE A 34 -0.71 11.77 16.20
N ASN A 35 -0.47 12.27 17.43
CA ASN A 35 -1.04 13.54 17.89
C ASN A 35 -0.64 14.76 17.05
N HIS A 36 0.49 14.72 16.36
CA HIS A 36 0.88 15.78 15.42
C HIS A 36 0.18 15.61 14.09
N LEU A 37 0.02 14.38 13.58
CA LEU A 37 -0.75 14.12 12.36
C LEU A 37 -2.22 14.53 12.54
N LEU A 38 -2.82 14.19 13.67
CA LEU A 38 -4.21 14.54 14.00
C LEU A 38 -4.47 16.05 13.99
N ARG A 39 -3.48 16.85 14.41
CA ARG A 39 -3.59 18.33 14.40
C ARG A 39 -3.79 18.90 12.98
N MET A 40 -3.36 18.19 11.94
CA MET A 40 -3.61 18.63 10.56
C MET A 40 -5.11 18.66 10.24
N LEU A 41 -5.89 17.75 10.82
CA LEU A 41 -7.35 17.70 10.63
C LEU A 41 -8.07 18.88 11.30
N ASP A 42 -7.47 19.48 12.32
CA ASP A 42 -7.93 20.74 12.92
C ASP A 42 -7.51 21.99 12.12
N GLY A 43 -6.91 21.82 10.93
CA GLY A 43 -6.31 22.91 10.16
C GLY A 43 -5.03 23.50 10.79
N LYS A 44 -4.43 22.82 11.77
CA LYS A 44 -3.19 23.28 12.44
C LYS A 44 -1.97 22.74 11.70
N MET A 45 -0.93 23.56 11.61
CA MET A 45 0.36 23.12 11.08
C MET A 45 1.04 22.12 12.02
N ILE A 46 1.68 21.10 11.43
CA ILE A 46 2.64 20.25 12.15
C ILE A 46 3.92 21.03 12.50
N PRO A 47 4.66 20.64 13.56
CA PRO A 47 5.92 21.28 13.90
C PRO A 47 6.89 21.37 12.70
N LYS A 48 7.55 22.52 12.53
CA LYS A 48 8.46 22.81 11.40
C LYS A 48 9.52 21.71 11.16
N ARG A 49 9.99 21.06 12.22
CA ARG A 49 10.94 19.94 12.13
C ARG A 49 10.41 18.77 11.28
N TYR A 50 9.11 18.48 11.32
CA TYR A 50 8.50 17.41 10.53
C TYR A 50 8.26 17.86 9.09
N VAL A 51 7.90 19.12 8.88
CA VAL A 51 7.85 19.73 7.54
C VAL A 51 9.21 19.57 6.85
N THR A 52 10.30 19.95 7.51
CA THR A 52 11.67 19.79 6.96
C THR A 52 11.99 18.34 6.60
N LYS A 53 11.71 17.40 7.51
CA LYS A 53 11.94 15.96 7.25
C LYS A 53 11.11 15.41 6.09
N ILE A 54 9.85 15.83 5.96
CA ILE A 54 8.99 15.46 4.84
C ILE A 54 9.60 15.96 3.54
N MET A 55 10.01 17.23 3.49
CA MET A 55 10.63 17.82 2.28
C MET A 55 11.89 17.05 1.88
N GLU A 56 12.81 16.81 2.83
CA GLU A 56 14.04 16.04 2.61
C GLU A 56 13.76 14.61 2.11
N ALA A 57 12.77 13.92 2.69
CA ALA A 57 12.39 12.58 2.25
C ALA A 57 11.84 12.59 0.81
N THR A 58 10.95 13.53 0.49
CA THR A 58 10.39 13.62 -0.87
C THR A 58 11.42 14.03 -1.92
N GLU A 59 12.40 14.85 -1.56
CA GLU A 59 13.51 15.22 -2.46
C GLU A 59 14.36 14.01 -2.83
N LYS A 60 14.64 13.11 -1.87
CA LYS A 60 15.37 11.87 -2.15
C LYS A 60 14.60 10.91 -3.04
N ILE A 61 13.26 10.89 -2.96
CA ILE A 61 12.41 10.00 -3.76
C ILE A 61 12.19 10.57 -5.17
N GLY A 62 11.94 11.87 -5.29
CA GLY A 62 11.52 12.52 -6.54
C GLY A 62 10.00 12.44 -6.77
N TYR A 63 9.52 13.08 -7.83
CA TYR A 63 8.11 13.11 -8.22
C TYR A 63 7.92 12.56 -9.66
N PRO A 64 6.76 11.94 -9.99
CA PRO A 64 5.68 11.60 -9.06
C PRO A 64 6.15 10.58 -8.00
N LEU A 65 5.50 10.57 -6.84
CA LEU A 65 5.77 9.61 -5.76
C LEU A 65 4.49 8.91 -5.31
N PHE A 66 4.67 7.73 -4.72
CA PHE A 66 3.61 7.03 -4.01
C PHE A 66 3.73 7.28 -2.50
N MET A 67 2.69 7.82 -1.90
CA MET A 67 2.64 8.14 -0.48
C MET A 67 1.68 7.22 0.27
N ARG A 68 2.02 6.87 1.50
CA ARG A 68 1.12 6.15 2.42
C ARG A 68 1.43 6.52 3.86
N THR A 69 0.54 6.17 4.78
CA THR A 69 0.91 6.07 6.20
C THR A 69 1.61 4.73 6.43
N ASP A 70 2.16 4.53 7.62
CA ASP A 70 2.62 3.19 8.01
C ASP A 70 1.50 2.16 8.06
N MET A 71 0.23 2.57 8.07
CA MET A 71 -0.93 1.67 8.15
C MET A 71 -1.61 1.41 6.79
N GLY A 72 -1.61 2.37 5.87
CA GLY A 72 -2.30 2.21 4.59
C GLY A 72 -2.17 3.42 3.66
N SER A 73 -2.69 3.28 2.43
CA SER A 73 -2.47 4.24 1.33
C SER A 73 -3.74 4.94 0.82
N ALA A 74 -4.93 4.56 1.30
CA ALA A 74 -6.20 5.15 0.86
C ALA A 74 -6.39 5.14 -0.69
N LYS A 75 -5.96 4.06 -1.37
CA LYS A 75 -5.99 3.92 -2.84
C LYS A 75 -7.32 4.30 -3.50
N HIS A 76 -8.45 4.17 -2.83
CA HIS A 76 -9.75 4.52 -3.40
C HIS A 76 -10.00 6.03 -3.60
N SER A 77 -9.13 6.89 -3.06
CA SER A 77 -9.12 8.34 -3.28
C SER A 77 -7.81 8.76 -3.96
N TRP A 78 -7.44 8.02 -5.01
CA TRP A 78 -6.12 8.03 -5.61
C TRP A 78 -5.58 9.41 -5.95
N GLN A 79 -6.33 10.21 -6.71
CA GLN A 79 -5.92 11.55 -7.14
C GLN A 79 -5.72 12.54 -6.00
N GLN A 80 -6.26 12.25 -4.81
CA GLN A 80 -6.21 13.15 -3.66
C GLN A 80 -5.28 12.64 -2.56
N THR A 81 -4.78 11.40 -2.65
CA THR A 81 -4.05 10.75 -1.54
C THR A 81 -2.69 10.21 -1.99
N CYS A 82 -2.59 8.92 -2.25
CA CYS A 82 -1.33 8.21 -2.42
C CYS A 82 -0.57 8.54 -3.70
N TYR A 83 -1.21 9.05 -4.76
CA TYR A 83 -0.50 9.55 -5.93
C TYR A 83 -0.18 11.02 -5.77
N VAL A 84 1.09 11.38 -5.58
CA VAL A 84 1.51 12.78 -5.46
C VAL A 84 2.27 13.19 -6.72
N PRO A 85 1.66 13.97 -7.63
CA PRO A 85 2.25 14.27 -8.94
C PRO A 85 3.39 15.30 -8.84
N THR A 86 3.27 16.30 -7.96
CA THR A 86 4.30 17.32 -7.78
C THR A 86 4.44 17.74 -6.31
N GLN A 87 5.56 18.40 -6.00
CA GLN A 87 5.79 18.98 -4.67
C GLN A 87 4.73 20.00 -4.23
N LYS A 88 4.07 20.69 -5.18
CA LYS A 88 3.02 21.68 -4.85
C LYS A 88 1.79 21.01 -4.25
N ASP A 89 1.54 19.77 -4.61
CA ASP A 89 0.36 19.00 -4.20
C ASP A 89 0.59 18.28 -2.86
N LEU A 90 1.85 18.13 -2.44
CA LEU A 90 2.28 17.29 -1.33
C LEU A 90 1.44 17.45 -0.06
N PHE A 91 1.34 18.66 0.50
CA PHE A 91 0.68 18.83 1.81
C PHE A 91 -0.85 18.69 1.74
N GLN A 92 -1.46 18.99 0.59
CA GLN A 92 -2.88 18.69 0.38
C GLN A 92 -3.11 17.18 0.37
N HIS A 93 -2.25 16.43 -0.32
CA HIS A 93 -2.33 14.97 -0.35
C HIS A 93 -2.04 14.35 1.02
N VAL A 94 -1.10 14.90 1.79
CA VAL A 94 -0.84 14.46 3.17
C VAL A 94 -2.09 14.63 4.02
N TYR A 95 -2.74 15.80 3.94
CA TYR A 95 -3.98 16.06 4.65
C TYR A 95 -5.07 15.03 4.29
N CYS A 96 -5.35 14.86 2.99
CA CYS A 96 -6.39 13.94 2.51
C CYS A 96 -6.08 12.47 2.87
N LEU A 97 -4.80 12.07 2.84
CA LEU A 97 -4.38 10.73 3.25
C LEU A 97 -4.64 10.48 4.74
N ILE A 98 -4.30 11.44 5.61
CA ILE A 98 -4.57 11.32 7.04
C ILE A 98 -6.08 11.30 7.30
N ASP A 99 -6.83 12.22 6.70
CA ASP A 99 -8.29 12.30 6.85
C ASP A 99 -8.97 10.98 6.44
N THR A 100 -8.60 10.45 5.27
CA THR A 100 -9.14 9.18 4.76
C THR A 100 -8.73 8.00 5.64
N THR A 101 -7.47 7.96 6.12
CA THR A 101 -6.99 6.91 7.03
C THR A 101 -7.80 6.90 8.32
N MET A 102 -8.05 8.07 8.90
CA MET A 102 -8.86 8.20 10.13
C MET A 102 -10.33 7.82 9.90
N ALA A 103 -10.90 8.16 8.75
CA ALA A 103 -12.27 7.78 8.40
C ALA A 103 -12.43 6.25 8.23
N MET A 104 -11.38 5.55 7.77
CA MET A 104 -11.38 4.09 7.63
C MET A 104 -11.07 3.38 8.96
N GLY A 105 -10.22 3.97 9.80
CA GLY A 105 -9.77 3.41 11.08
C GLY A 105 -10.75 3.72 12.20
N MET A 106 -11.92 3.08 12.21
CA MET A 106 -12.81 3.19 13.36
C MET A 106 -12.10 2.69 14.63
N PHE A 107 -12.18 3.45 15.73
CA PHE A 107 -11.64 3.08 17.07
C PHE A 107 -10.11 2.89 17.18
N GLY A 108 -9.32 3.62 16.40
CA GLY A 108 -7.85 3.70 16.62
C GLY A 108 -7.03 2.56 16.02
N GLU A 109 -7.65 1.65 15.27
CA GLU A 109 -6.95 0.51 14.65
C GLU A 109 -5.96 0.91 13.55
N LEU A 110 -6.12 2.11 12.98
CA LEU A 110 -5.26 2.65 11.92
C LEU A 110 -4.52 3.93 12.32
N ASP A 111 -4.36 4.21 13.62
CA ASP A 111 -3.66 5.42 14.11
C ASP A 111 -2.21 5.46 13.58
N PRO A 112 -1.92 6.34 12.60
CA PRO A 112 -0.62 6.33 11.94
C PRO A 112 0.45 7.00 12.80
N ASN A 113 1.67 6.48 12.73
CA ASN A 113 2.86 7.05 13.39
C ASN A 113 3.98 7.40 12.41
N ALA A 114 3.75 7.25 11.11
CA ALA A 114 4.64 7.74 10.07
C ALA A 114 3.91 8.11 8.78
N LEU A 115 4.57 8.99 8.03
CA LEU A 115 4.35 9.14 6.59
C LEU A 115 5.47 8.40 5.86
N VAL A 116 5.11 7.70 4.80
CA VAL A 116 6.01 6.91 3.98
C VAL A 116 5.93 7.42 2.55
N PHE A 117 7.08 7.70 1.97
CA PHE A 117 7.24 8.18 0.61
C PHE A 117 8.02 7.14 -0.17
N ARG A 118 7.47 6.71 -1.30
CA ARG A 118 8.04 5.62 -2.11
C ARG A 118 8.18 6.06 -3.55
N GLU A 119 9.18 5.50 -4.25
CA GLU A 119 9.27 5.67 -5.69
C GLU A 119 7.95 5.25 -6.35
N PHE A 120 7.52 6.04 -7.33
CA PHE A 120 6.33 5.72 -8.09
C PHE A 120 6.64 4.63 -9.12
N LEU A 121 5.93 3.52 -9.03
CA LEU A 121 6.06 2.41 -9.97
C LEU A 121 5.02 2.54 -11.08
N TYR A 122 5.48 2.44 -12.33
CA TYR A 122 4.59 2.26 -13.48
C TYR A 122 4.25 0.78 -13.62
N LEU A 123 3.02 0.42 -13.27
CA LEU A 123 2.58 -0.97 -13.19
C LEU A 123 1.93 -1.46 -14.49
N GLU A 124 1.82 -2.78 -14.66
CA GLU A 124 0.98 -3.37 -15.71
C GLU A 124 -0.50 -3.19 -15.32
N ASP A 125 -1.16 -2.17 -15.86
CA ASP A 125 -2.59 -1.91 -15.64
C ASP A 125 -3.48 -2.23 -16.85
N ALA A 126 -4.76 -2.45 -16.57
CA ALA A 126 -5.75 -2.80 -17.59
C ALA A 126 -6.79 -1.70 -17.83
N PHE A 127 -7.14 -0.94 -16.80
CA PHE A 127 -8.10 0.16 -16.84
C PHE A 127 -7.99 0.98 -15.55
N VAL A 128 -8.75 2.08 -15.45
CA VAL A 128 -8.85 2.89 -14.23
C VAL A 128 -10.19 2.68 -13.52
N ALA A 129 -10.15 2.69 -12.19
CA ALA A 129 -11.32 2.77 -11.30
C ALA A 129 -10.95 3.69 -10.12
N PHE A 130 -11.82 3.82 -9.12
CA PHE A 130 -11.61 4.56 -7.86
C PHE A 130 -10.78 5.86 -7.98
N ASP A 131 -11.41 6.94 -8.45
CA ASP A 131 -10.75 8.25 -8.57
C ASP A 131 -9.47 8.20 -9.44
N GLU A 132 -9.57 7.59 -10.62
CA GLU A 132 -8.48 7.40 -11.61
C GLU A 132 -7.30 6.52 -11.15
N LEU A 133 -7.52 5.66 -10.15
CA LEU A 133 -6.60 4.59 -9.77
C LEU A 133 -6.41 3.58 -10.92
N PRO A 134 -5.17 3.35 -11.40
CA PRO A 134 -4.87 2.25 -12.29
C PRO A 134 -5.13 0.90 -11.61
N ILE A 135 -6.00 0.08 -12.20
CA ILE A 135 -6.25 -1.29 -11.76
C ILE A 135 -5.17 -2.17 -12.36
N SER A 136 -4.12 -2.36 -11.56
CA SER A 136 -2.88 -3.02 -11.93
C SER A 136 -2.83 -4.50 -11.57
N LYS A 137 -1.90 -5.21 -12.23
CA LYS A 137 -1.63 -6.62 -11.99
C LYS A 137 -0.94 -6.80 -10.63
N GLU A 138 -1.78 -7.00 -9.63
CA GLU A 138 -1.41 -7.21 -8.23
C GLU A 138 -1.81 -8.62 -7.78
N ARG A 139 -1.00 -9.20 -6.88
CA ARG A 139 -1.21 -10.53 -6.30
C ARG A 139 -1.05 -10.47 -4.78
N ARG A 140 -1.93 -11.15 -4.08
CA ARG A 140 -1.91 -11.28 -2.63
C ARG A 140 -1.57 -12.71 -2.27
N TYR A 141 -0.55 -12.87 -1.43
CA TYR A 141 -0.12 -14.15 -0.89
C TYR A 141 -0.40 -14.18 0.60
N PHE A 142 -0.91 -15.31 1.09
CA PHE A 142 -1.10 -15.54 2.50
C PHE A 142 -0.06 -16.51 3.02
N ILE A 143 0.61 -16.13 4.11
CA ILE A 143 1.66 -16.91 4.75
C ILE A 143 1.22 -17.18 6.18
N LYS A 144 1.27 -18.43 6.64
CA LYS A 144 1.00 -18.81 8.02
C LYS A 144 2.11 -19.70 8.54
N ASP A 145 2.72 -19.27 9.66
CA ASP A 145 3.68 -20.06 10.42
C ASP A 145 4.84 -20.63 9.59
N GLY A 146 5.34 -19.82 8.64
CA GLY A 146 6.48 -20.18 7.80
C GLY A 146 6.12 -20.75 6.43
N GLU A 147 4.83 -20.95 6.14
CA GLU A 147 4.36 -21.58 4.90
C GLU A 147 3.41 -20.68 4.11
N VAL A 148 3.53 -20.69 2.78
CA VAL A 148 2.53 -20.07 1.89
C VAL A 148 1.30 -20.97 1.85
N ILE A 149 0.15 -20.47 2.29
CA ILE A 149 -1.09 -21.25 2.37
C ILE A 149 -1.97 -21.09 1.13
N CYS A 150 -1.97 -19.91 0.50
CA CYS A 150 -2.72 -19.62 -0.72
C CYS A 150 -2.24 -18.31 -1.35
N HIS A 151 -2.73 -18.06 -2.56
CA HIS A 151 -2.57 -16.79 -3.27
C HIS A 151 -3.84 -16.46 -4.06
N HIS A 152 -4.07 -15.18 -4.27
CA HIS A 152 -5.24 -14.66 -4.97
C HIS A 152 -4.87 -13.38 -5.76
N PRO A 153 -5.61 -13.07 -6.85
CA PRO A 153 -5.61 -11.73 -7.42
C PRO A 153 -6.07 -10.71 -6.36
N TYR A 154 -5.41 -9.55 -6.32
CA TYR A 154 -5.74 -8.49 -5.37
C TYR A 154 -7.09 -7.83 -5.68
N TRP A 155 -7.36 -7.54 -6.95
CA TRP A 155 -8.57 -6.85 -7.39
C TRP A 155 -9.70 -7.83 -7.63
N ILE A 156 -10.78 -7.69 -6.86
CA ILE A 156 -11.98 -8.52 -7.00
C ILE A 156 -13.11 -7.79 -7.69
N GLU A 157 -13.93 -8.53 -8.43
CA GLU A 157 -15.06 -7.98 -9.18
C GLU A 157 -15.99 -7.17 -8.28
N GLY A 158 -16.36 -7.71 -7.11
CA GLY A 158 -17.29 -7.06 -6.18
C GLY A 158 -16.78 -5.74 -5.60
N ALA A 159 -15.46 -5.52 -5.54
CA ALA A 159 -14.89 -4.23 -5.12
C ALA A 159 -15.03 -3.20 -6.25
N ILE A 160 -14.67 -3.58 -7.48
CA ILE A 160 -14.77 -2.72 -8.67
C ILE A 160 -16.24 -2.40 -9.00
N GLU A 161 -17.15 -3.34 -8.78
CA GLU A 161 -18.57 -3.13 -9.02
C GLU A 161 -19.17 -2.06 -8.09
N LYS A 162 -18.77 -2.05 -6.82
CA LYS A 162 -19.23 -1.08 -5.82
C LYS A 162 -18.70 0.33 -6.05
N ASP A 163 -17.68 0.50 -6.89
CA ASP A 163 -17.20 1.81 -7.29
C ASP A 163 -18.14 2.47 -8.30
N TRP A 164 -19.12 3.20 -7.79
CA TRP A 164 -20.07 3.95 -8.59
C TRP A 164 -19.54 5.29 -9.07
N ARG A 165 -18.37 5.74 -8.60
CA ARG A 165 -17.82 7.08 -8.88
C ARG A 165 -16.93 7.12 -10.12
N SER A 166 -16.34 6.00 -10.53
CA SER A 166 -15.44 5.98 -11.68
C SER A 166 -16.15 5.82 -13.03
N ASN A 167 -15.52 6.39 -14.06
CA ASN A 167 -15.84 6.17 -15.47
C ASN A 167 -15.20 4.88 -16.00
N LYS A 168 -15.39 3.75 -15.30
CA LYS A 168 -14.86 2.45 -15.72
C LYS A 168 -15.37 2.03 -17.11
N PRO A 169 -14.54 1.42 -17.98
CA PRO A 169 -14.95 0.98 -19.31
C PRO A 169 -16.11 -0.03 -19.25
N LYS A 170 -17.03 -0.02 -20.23
CA LYS A 170 -18.19 -0.94 -20.25
C LYS A 170 -17.81 -2.43 -20.15
N HIS A 171 -16.65 -2.81 -20.69
CA HIS A 171 -16.11 -4.17 -20.70
C HIS A 171 -15.07 -4.43 -19.59
N TRP A 172 -15.11 -3.66 -18.49
CA TRP A 172 -14.14 -3.77 -17.39
C TRP A 172 -14.06 -5.19 -16.79
N ARG A 173 -15.16 -5.96 -16.77
CA ARG A 173 -15.16 -7.34 -16.27
C ARG A 173 -14.24 -8.26 -17.08
N GLU A 174 -14.25 -8.11 -18.41
CA GLU A 174 -13.36 -8.88 -19.29
C GLU A 174 -11.90 -8.46 -19.09
N LEU A 175 -11.64 -7.17 -18.93
CA LEU A 175 -10.30 -6.65 -18.63
C LEU A 175 -9.78 -7.17 -17.28
N LEU A 176 -10.63 -7.13 -16.25
CA LEU A 176 -10.28 -7.64 -14.92
C LEU A 176 -10.05 -9.15 -14.93
N SER A 177 -10.90 -9.92 -15.62
CA SER A 177 -10.72 -11.38 -15.77
C SER A 177 -9.37 -11.73 -16.43
N LYS A 178 -9.00 -11.01 -17.49
CA LYS A 178 -7.67 -11.15 -18.12
C LYS A 178 -6.54 -10.78 -17.18
N LEU A 179 -6.65 -9.66 -16.46
CA LEU A 179 -5.65 -9.18 -15.49
C LEU A 179 -5.45 -10.17 -14.32
N ASN A 180 -6.55 -10.77 -13.86
CA ASN A 180 -6.59 -11.73 -12.76
C ASN A 180 -6.18 -13.15 -13.16
N THR A 181 -5.99 -13.42 -14.44
CA THR A 181 -5.47 -14.71 -14.89
C THR A 181 -4.04 -14.88 -14.39
N GLU A 182 -3.83 -15.89 -13.55
CA GLU A 182 -2.51 -16.26 -13.05
C GLU A 182 -1.84 -17.28 -13.95
N HIS A 183 -0.51 -17.22 -14.02
CA HIS A 183 0.31 -18.15 -14.80
C HIS A 183 1.29 -18.90 -13.88
N ASP A 184 1.60 -20.16 -14.19
CA ASP A 184 2.47 -21.00 -13.35
C ASP A 184 3.84 -20.38 -13.07
N ASN A 185 4.38 -19.61 -14.02
CA ASN A 185 5.65 -18.92 -13.87
C ASN A 185 5.59 -17.80 -12.83
N GLU A 186 4.52 -16.99 -12.82
CA GLU A 186 4.35 -15.94 -11.80
C GLU A 186 4.02 -16.54 -10.44
N ILE A 187 3.22 -17.60 -10.37
CA ILE A 187 2.90 -18.28 -9.12
C ILE A 187 4.16 -18.85 -8.49
N ARG A 188 4.96 -19.60 -9.26
CA ARG A 188 6.23 -20.16 -8.78
C ARG A 188 7.17 -19.07 -8.28
N PHE A 189 7.28 -17.96 -9.03
CA PHE A 189 8.17 -16.85 -8.69
C PHE A 189 7.76 -16.15 -7.39
N LEU A 190 6.48 -15.76 -7.26
CA LEU A 190 5.97 -15.07 -6.08
C LEU A 190 5.90 -15.99 -4.85
N THR A 191 5.73 -17.29 -5.05
CA THR A 191 5.87 -18.28 -3.96
C THR A 191 7.29 -18.30 -3.40
N VAL A 192 8.33 -18.19 -4.25
CA VAL A 192 9.73 -18.08 -3.76
C VAL A 192 9.91 -16.83 -2.91
N TYR A 193 9.43 -15.67 -3.36
CA TYR A 193 9.48 -14.42 -2.58
C TYR A 193 8.75 -14.56 -1.26
N SER A 194 7.54 -15.10 -1.28
CA SER A 194 6.73 -15.30 -0.07
C SER A 194 7.43 -16.25 0.92
N ASN A 195 8.06 -17.32 0.44
CA ASN A 195 8.86 -18.21 1.29
C ASN A 195 10.12 -17.54 1.88
N GLN A 196 10.70 -16.55 1.21
CA GLN A 196 11.81 -15.77 1.78
C GLN A 196 11.32 -14.88 2.92
N ILE A 197 10.14 -14.26 2.80
CA ILE A 197 9.50 -13.47 3.86
C ILE A 197 9.15 -14.36 5.05
N ALA A 198 8.63 -15.57 4.79
CA ALA A 198 8.24 -16.53 5.80
C ALA A 198 9.39 -16.98 6.72
N LYS A 199 10.66 -16.81 6.29
CA LYS A 199 11.85 -17.11 7.09
C LYS A 199 12.14 -16.05 8.16
N VAL A 200 11.64 -14.83 7.99
CA VAL A 200 11.96 -13.69 8.87
C VAL A 200 10.74 -13.18 9.64
N LEU A 201 9.55 -13.67 9.33
CA LEU A 201 8.30 -13.31 9.99
C LEU A 201 7.50 -14.56 10.37
N SER A 202 7.03 -14.58 11.61
CA SER A 202 6.13 -15.62 12.14
C SER A 202 4.69 -15.13 12.26
N GLY A 203 3.74 -16.06 12.36
CA GLY A 203 2.30 -15.78 12.43
C GLY A 203 1.63 -15.77 11.05
N TYR A 204 0.48 -15.10 10.96
CA TYR A 204 -0.34 -15.04 9.76
C TYR A 204 -0.23 -13.68 9.07
N TRP A 205 0.17 -13.68 7.79
CA TRP A 205 0.48 -12.50 7.01
C TRP A 205 -0.22 -12.52 5.66
N SER A 206 -0.67 -11.34 5.23
CA SER A 206 -0.98 -11.03 3.85
C SER A 206 0.17 -10.23 3.24
N VAL A 207 0.62 -10.62 2.05
CA VAL A 207 1.72 -9.99 1.31
C VAL A 207 1.25 -9.63 -0.08
N ASP A 208 1.36 -8.35 -0.42
CA ASP A 208 0.92 -7.83 -1.70
C ASP A 208 2.12 -7.53 -2.61
N PHE A 209 2.05 -8.07 -3.83
CA PHE A 209 3.02 -7.85 -4.89
C PHE A 209 2.36 -7.14 -6.07
N ALA A 210 3.11 -6.26 -6.73
CA ALA A 210 2.69 -5.60 -7.96
C ALA A 210 3.70 -5.83 -9.09
N LYS A 211 3.20 -5.95 -10.32
CA LYS A 211 4.01 -6.12 -11.52
C LYS A 211 4.27 -4.78 -12.19
N VAL A 212 5.55 -4.41 -12.32
CA VAL A 212 5.99 -3.25 -13.12
C VAL A 212 5.82 -3.54 -14.61
N LEU A 213 5.43 -2.54 -15.40
CA LEU A 213 5.24 -2.64 -16.84
C LEU A 213 6.47 -3.23 -17.56
N GLY A 214 6.33 -4.44 -18.10
CA GLY A 214 7.42 -5.15 -18.79
C GLY A 214 8.59 -5.54 -17.89
N GLY A 215 8.41 -5.45 -16.57
CA GLY A 215 9.49 -5.50 -15.57
C GLY A 215 9.32 -6.64 -14.56
N ASN A 216 9.85 -6.43 -13.35
CA ASN A 216 9.83 -7.40 -12.25
C ASN A 216 8.60 -7.24 -11.34
N TRP A 217 8.40 -8.20 -10.44
CA TRP A 217 7.46 -8.09 -9.33
C TRP A 217 8.11 -7.41 -8.14
N TYR A 218 7.35 -6.54 -7.48
CA TYR A 218 7.77 -5.77 -6.31
C TYR A 218 6.85 -6.05 -5.13
N LEU A 219 7.41 -6.17 -3.93
CA LEU A 219 6.64 -6.19 -2.69
C LEU A 219 6.18 -4.76 -2.38
N ILE A 220 4.86 -4.56 -2.37
CA ILE A 220 4.24 -3.25 -2.21
C ILE A 220 3.55 -3.07 -0.87
N ASP A 221 3.05 -4.12 -0.24
CA ASP A 221 2.41 -4.03 1.08
C ASP A 221 2.46 -5.34 1.87
N MET A 222 2.31 -5.22 3.18
CA MET A 222 2.14 -6.35 4.10
C MET A 222 1.22 -5.96 5.25
N ALA A 223 0.41 -6.91 5.70
CA ALA A 223 -0.48 -6.76 6.86
C ALA A 223 -0.67 -8.09 7.57
N GLU A 224 -1.18 -8.06 8.80
CA GLU A 224 -1.69 -9.26 9.46
C GLU A 224 -2.79 -9.89 8.59
N GLY A 225 -2.74 -11.21 8.42
CA GLY A 225 -3.68 -11.94 7.57
C GLY A 225 -5.11 -11.84 8.07
N GLU A 226 -5.32 -11.77 9.38
CA GLU A 226 -6.63 -11.59 10.03
C GLU A 226 -7.28 -10.24 9.72
N LYS A 227 -6.47 -9.23 9.37
CA LYS A 227 -6.93 -7.87 9.03
C LYS A 227 -7.03 -7.64 7.53
N SER A 228 -6.75 -8.66 6.73
CA SER A 228 -6.69 -8.56 5.28
C SER A 228 -7.92 -9.20 4.68
N TRP A 229 -8.45 -8.58 3.62
CA TRP A 229 -9.50 -9.23 2.84
C TRP A 229 -8.96 -10.53 2.23
N HIS A 230 -9.65 -11.62 2.51
CA HIS A 230 -9.38 -12.98 2.03
C HIS A 230 -10.70 -13.54 1.47
N PRO A 231 -10.72 -14.11 0.25
CA PRO A 231 -11.94 -14.75 -0.26
C PRO A 231 -12.35 -15.90 0.66
N GLU A 232 -13.64 -16.04 0.97
CA GLU A 232 -14.12 -17.26 1.63
C GLU A 232 -13.78 -18.46 0.73
N HIS A 233 -13.24 -19.52 1.33
CA HIS A 233 -12.90 -20.76 0.63
C HIS A 233 -14.13 -21.47 0.07
#